data_AF-A0A354XNP4-F1
#
_entry.id   AF-A0A354XNP4-F1
#
_cell.length_a   1.000
_cell.length_b   1.000
_cell.length_c   1.000
_cell.angle_alpha   90.00
_cell.angle_beta   90.00
_cell.angle_gamma   90.00
#
_symmetry.space_group_name_H-M   'P 1'
#
loop_
_entity.id
_entity.type
_entity.pdbx_description
1 polymer ?
#
loop_
_entity_poly.entity_id
_entity_poly.type
_entity_poly.pdbx_seq_one_letter_code
_entity_poly.pdbx_strand_id
1 'polypeptide(L)' 'MKKQSPADMARRFSVAPMMDWTTRDYRAFARTLTKRALLYTEMVTTGAV' A
#
# COMPACT_ATOMS: atom_id res chain seq x y z
N MET A 1 -5.19 8.75 -26.45
CA MET A 1 -5.47 9.21 -25.07
C MET A 1 -5.19 8.06 -24.11
N LYS A 2 -4.15 8.13 -23.27
CA LYS A 2 -3.85 7.03 -22.31
C LYS A 2 -4.92 7.03 -21.21
N LYS A 3 -5.71 5.95 -21.10
CA LYS A 3 -6.57 5.71 -19.93
C LYS A 3 -5.67 5.38 -18.74
N GLN A 4 -5.65 6.24 -17.74
CA GLN A 4 -4.92 5.99 -16.50
C GLN A 4 -5.77 5.10 -15.59
N SER A 5 -5.21 3.97 -15.16
CA SER A 5 -5.81 3.08 -14.19
C SER A 5 -5.83 3.72 -12.79
N PRO A 6 -6.70 3.31 -11.87
CA PRO A 6 -6.69 3.78 -10.48
C PRO A 6 -5.32 3.57 -9.81
N ALA A 7 -4.60 2.50 -10.17
CA ALA A 7 -3.24 2.25 -9.70
C ALA A 7 -2.26 3.32 -10.22
N ASP A 8 -2.38 3.76 -11.47
CA ASP A 8 -1.55 4.82 -12.03
C ASP A 8 -1.71 6.15 -11.26
N MET A 9 -2.94 6.44 -10.82
CA MET A 9 -3.23 7.61 -9.99
C MET A 9 -2.66 7.49 -8.57
N ALA A 10 -2.64 6.29 -8.01
CA ALA A 10 -2.17 6.01 -6.65
C ALA A 10 -0.64 6.07 -6.49
N ARG A 11 0.14 6.04 -7.58
CA ARG A 11 1.62 6.04 -7.53
C ARG A 11 2.25 7.34 -7.03
N ARG A 12 1.51 8.46 -6.96
CA ARG A 12 2.05 9.73 -6.44
C ARG A 12 2.27 9.71 -4.93
N PHE A 13 1.53 8.86 -4.21
CA PHE A 13 1.59 8.79 -2.76
C PHE A 13 1.33 7.36 -2.29
N SER A 14 2.35 6.77 -1.65
CA SER A 14 2.34 5.38 -1.21
C SER A 14 2.90 5.24 0.20
N VAL A 15 2.46 4.20 0.91
CA VAL A 15 3.03 3.79 2.19
C VAL A 15 3.92 2.57 1.99
N ALA A 16 5.19 2.67 2.38
CA ALA A 16 6.17 1.60 2.25
C ALA A 16 5.77 0.33 3.04
N PRO A 17 6.15 -0.87 2.56
CA PRO A 17 6.00 -2.10 3.34
C PRO A 17 6.91 -2.03 4.57
N MET A 18 6.32 -2.19 5.76
CA MET A 18 7.02 -2.17 7.04
C MET A 18 6.53 -3.33 7.89
N MET A 19 7.45 -4.16 8.37
CA MET A 19 7.18 -5.26 9.30
C MET A 19 6.60 -4.72 10.61
N ASP A 20 5.61 -5.41 11.18
CA ASP A 20 4.85 -5.06 12.39
C ASP A 20 4.03 -3.76 12.30
N TRP A 21 4.21 -2.97 11.25
CA TRP A 21 3.52 -1.71 11.03
C TRP A 21 2.40 -1.84 10.03
N THR A 22 2.70 -2.29 8.81
CA THR A 22 1.74 -2.29 7.69
C THR A 22 0.75 -3.45 7.73
N THR A 23 0.29 -3.80 8.93
CA THR A 23 -0.71 -4.83 9.24
C THR A 23 -2.09 -4.46 8.69
N ARG A 24 -3.06 -5.37 8.81
CA ARG A 24 -4.44 -5.12 8.38
C ARG A 24 -5.05 -3.90 9.06
N ASP A 25 -4.83 -3.73 10.36
CA ASP A 25 -5.46 -2.68 11.17
C ASP A 25 -4.87 -1.31 10.84
N TYR A 26 -3.55 -1.24 10.65
CA TYR A 26 -2.90 -0.04 10.12
C TYR A 26 -3.46 0.36 8.76
N ARG A 27 -3.62 -0.59 7.83
CA ARG A 27 -4.16 -0.27 6.50
C ARG A 27 -5.62 0.17 6.58
N ALA A 28 -6.42 -0.39 7.49
CA ALA A 28 -7.79 0.07 7.73
C ALA A 28 -7.81 1.51 8.25
N PHE A 29 -6.94 1.86 9.19
CA PHE A 29 -6.76 3.24 9.66
C PHE A 29 -6.28 4.17 8.53
N ALA A 30 -5.24 3.79 7.78
CA ALA A 30 -4.74 4.61 6.68
C ALA A 30 -5.81 4.88 5.59
N ARG A 31 -6.80 3.98 5.44
CA ARG A 31 -7.94 4.16 4.52
C ARG A 31 -8.97 5.20 5.01
N THR A 32 -9.02 5.50 6.30
CA THR A 32 -9.84 6.61 6.81
C THR A 32 -9.23 7.96 6.46
N LEU A 33 -7.89 8.03 6.40
CA LEU A 33 -7.14 9.24 6.04
C LEU A 33 -7.15 9.50 4.53
N THR A 34 -7.03 8.45 3.71
CA THR A 34 -6.93 8.61 2.26
C THR A 34 -7.49 7.42 1.48
N LYS A 35 -8.32 7.76 0.48
CA LYS A 35 -8.99 6.78 -0.40
C LYS A 35 -8.12 6.35 -1.58
N ARG A 36 -7.06 7.12 -1.91
CA ARG A 36 -6.30 6.97 -3.16
C ARG A 36 -4.83 6.58 -2.98
N ALA A 37 -4.33 6.54 -1.75
CA ALA A 37 -2.95 6.13 -1.49
C ALA A 37 -2.72 4.65 -1.83
N LEU A 38 -1.56 4.34 -2.40
CA LEU A 38 -1.13 2.95 -2.55
C LEU A 38 -0.62 2.43 -1.20
N LEU A 39 -1.22 1.37 -0.69
CA LEU A 39 -0.82 0.76 0.59
C LEU A 39 -0.22 -0.61 0.31
N TYR A 40 1.06 -0.79 0.61
CA TYR A 40 1.68 -2.10 0.56
C TYR A 40 1.32 -2.91 1.80
N THR A 41 1.35 -4.23 1.67
CA THR A 41 1.28 -5.16 2.80
C THR A 41 2.61 -5.21 3.52
N GLU A 42 2.65 -5.87 4.67
CA GLU A 42 3.90 -6.19 5.35
C GLU A 42 4.87 -6.90 4.41
N MET A 43 6.15 -6.68 4.65
CA MET A 43 7.21 -7.37 3.94
C MET A 43 7.08 -8.88 4.22
N VAL A 44 6.78 -9.65 3.18
CA VAL A 44 6.73 -11.11 3.27
C VAL A 44 8.11 -11.65 2.93
N THR A 45 8.78 -12.26 3.90
CA THR A 45 10.03 -12.98 3.69
C THR A 45 9.70 -14.38 3.17
N THR A 46 9.96 -14.63 1.90
CA THR A 46 10.06 -16.01 1.41
C THR A 46 11.33 -16.58 2.02
N GLY A 47 11.22 -17.57 2.92
CA GLY A 47 12.37 -18.23 3.52
C GLY A 47 13.30 -18.73 2.41
N ALA A 48 14.35 -17.97 2.15
CA ALA A 48 15.40 -18.37 1.23
C ALA A 48 16.13 -19.53 1.91
N VAL A 49 15.96 -20.74 1.35
CA VAL A 49 16.75 -21.91 1.68
C VAL A 49 17.90 -22.04 0.70
#